data_AF-A0A165X3R1-F1
#
_entry.id   AF-A0A165X3R1-F1
#
_cell.length_a   1.000
_cell.length_b   1.000
_cell.length_c   1.000
_cell.angle_alpha   90.00
_cell.angle_beta   90.00
_cell.angle_gamma   90.00
#
_symmetry.space_group_name_H-M   'P 1'
#
loop_
_entity.id
_entity.type
_entity.pdbx_description
1 polymer ?
#
loop_
_entity_poly.entity_id
_entity_poly.type
_entity_poly.pdbx_seq_one_letter_code
_entity_poly.pdbx_strand_id
1 'polypeptide(L)'
;MASLLILVQNKLPNSDPYPHALFPMLLWFDKGLVTKHIKMHPIAIFPLGVPSSIRNGSGNGGAYHLGLMQEISALTFILDKGCPGAHKKAWARFKRGLYQRILRIIVRSAGKRSRGGAVMDCSDDVTCVVHPGLHILSLDAEEASNCNCKRGPMANHPCPKCIVYKKHLGDILSRTHVLRTQDSMQKVLEKAREFGTSTEAEALLKKHGLYDVEQFLKDFAFPDAYRAYAYDLLHSDDEGKWGKHLYKFIVKVLEDQGAIGKFRDNVHGVPRWSQLRHFNNITKPDTVYDGDQYVDILRIILRCIANLLPRDDSLVHDVRAYQRMRMTMGLRLQSTRRREALTCFIKRYEETSKALSAAYNDVDLHKEFDFLKQHLTAHAPDDILDFGAAHNYSTRPREGLHQIFAAYYARTNFRDVEFQMRVCLSTCQSSIYQIFVDQRDGPSVRRDGWYTYTG
;
A
#
# COMPACT_ATOMS: atom_id res chain seq x y z
N MET A 1 3.14 10.95 19.36
CA MET A 1 2.92 11.34 17.95
C MET A 1 4.12 10.88 17.14
N ALA A 2 3.91 10.52 15.87
CA ALA A 2 4.91 9.93 14.98
C ALA A 2 6.19 10.77 14.86
N SER A 3 7.35 10.12 15.02
CA SER A 3 8.68 10.76 14.96
C SER A 3 8.87 11.57 13.68
N LEU A 4 8.41 11.03 12.54
CA LEU A 4 8.54 11.67 11.23
C LEU A 4 7.77 12.99 11.12
N LEU A 5 6.54 13.05 11.63
CA LEU A 5 5.72 14.28 11.57
C LEU A 5 6.34 15.42 12.38
N ILE A 6 6.88 15.10 13.56
CA ILE A 6 7.58 16.08 14.42
C ILE A 6 8.84 16.59 13.72
N LEU A 7 9.63 15.68 13.13
CA LEU A 7 10.84 16.04 12.39
C LEU A 7 10.56 16.94 11.18
N VAL A 8 9.42 16.77 10.52
CA VAL A 8 9.01 17.63 9.40
C VAL A 8 8.48 18.97 9.89
N GLN A 9 7.64 18.99 10.93
CA GLN A 9 7.12 20.21 11.53
C GLN A 9 8.26 21.15 11.99
N ASN A 10 9.32 20.60 12.56
CA ASN A 10 10.49 21.36 13.01
C ASN A 10 11.33 21.94 11.87
N LYS A 11 11.06 21.58 10.60
CA LYS A 11 11.72 22.14 9.42
C LYS A 11 10.92 23.28 8.78
N LEU A 12 9.71 23.57 9.29
CA LEU A 12 8.92 24.69 8.79
C LEU A 12 9.55 26.03 9.19
N PRO A 13 9.30 27.11 8.43
CA PRO A 13 9.77 28.44 8.79
C PRO A 13 9.28 28.88 10.17
N ASN A 14 10.03 29.79 10.79
CA ASN A 14 9.59 30.50 11.99
C ASN A 14 8.35 31.35 11.68
N SER A 15 7.58 31.66 12.71
CA SER A 15 6.37 32.48 12.55
C SER A 15 6.72 33.90 12.12
N ASP A 16 6.23 34.32 10.96
CA ASP A 16 6.34 35.70 10.47
C ASP A 16 5.34 35.99 9.32
N PRO A 17 4.26 36.77 9.53
CA PRO A 17 3.67 37.13 10.83
C PRO A 17 2.86 35.97 11.43
N TYR A 18 2.56 34.93 10.65
CA TYR A 18 1.67 33.82 11.04
C TYR A 18 2.46 32.56 11.42
N PRO A 19 1.94 31.72 12.34
CA PRO A 19 2.52 30.41 12.61
C PRO A 19 2.44 29.49 11.37
N HIS A 20 3.44 28.63 11.22
CA HIS A 20 3.49 27.62 10.16
C HIS A 20 3.04 26.26 10.68
N ALA A 21 2.14 25.60 9.95
CA ALA A 21 1.59 24.31 10.31
C ALA A 21 1.73 23.30 9.17
N LEU A 22 2.13 22.07 9.51
CA LEU A 22 2.09 20.95 8.58
C LEU A 22 0.66 20.44 8.43
N PHE A 23 0.23 20.22 7.20
CA PHE A 23 -1.00 19.48 6.90
C PHE A 23 -0.63 18.09 6.37
N PRO A 24 -0.50 17.10 7.27
CA PRO A 24 -0.07 15.76 6.88
C PRO A 24 -1.22 15.00 6.23
N MET A 25 -0.93 14.38 5.08
CA MET A 25 -1.89 13.65 4.27
C MET A 25 -1.39 12.24 3.95
N LEU A 26 -2.34 11.32 3.80
CA LEU A 26 -2.14 10.01 3.22
C LEU A 26 -2.72 10.01 1.80
N LEU A 27 -1.96 9.54 0.80
CA LEU A 27 -2.46 9.23 -0.52
C LEU A 27 -2.80 7.74 -0.59
N TRP A 28 -4.00 7.43 -1.04
CA TRP A 28 -4.39 6.09 -1.43
C TRP A 28 -4.65 6.04 -2.92
N PHE A 29 -4.14 4.98 -3.52
CA PHE A 29 -4.22 4.72 -4.95
C PHE A 29 -4.13 3.22 -5.14
N ASP A 30 -5.20 2.64 -5.67
CA ASP A 30 -5.33 1.19 -5.77
C ASP A 30 -6.21 0.84 -6.96
N LYS A 31 -5.96 -0.32 -7.56
CA LYS A 31 -6.68 -0.80 -8.75
C LYS A 31 -7.87 -1.64 -8.34
N GLY A 32 -9.08 -1.16 -8.64
CA GLY A 32 -10.32 -1.88 -8.37
C GLY A 32 -11.09 -2.22 -9.63
N LEU A 33 -11.90 -3.28 -9.56
CA LEU A 33 -12.97 -3.52 -10.54
C LEU A 33 -14.12 -2.54 -10.26
N VAL A 34 -14.46 -1.74 -11.27
CA VAL A 34 -15.65 -0.87 -11.24
C VAL A 34 -16.83 -1.58 -11.92
N THR A 35 -16.52 -2.43 -12.91
CA THR A 35 -17.44 -3.45 -13.46
C THR A 35 -16.70 -4.78 -13.59
N LYS A 36 -17.37 -5.83 -14.08
CA LYS A 36 -16.73 -7.13 -14.37
C LYS A 36 -15.53 -7.05 -15.33
N HIS A 37 -15.47 -6.02 -16.17
CA HIS A 37 -14.46 -5.89 -17.23
C HIS A 37 -13.63 -4.62 -17.14
N ILE A 38 -14.06 -3.63 -16.37
CA ILE A 38 -13.42 -2.33 -16.30
C ILE A 38 -12.74 -2.15 -14.95
N LYS A 39 -11.44 -1.91 -15.02
CA LYS A 39 -10.60 -1.59 -13.86
C LYS A 39 -10.22 -0.13 -13.89
N MET A 40 -10.33 0.51 -12.74
CA MET A 40 -9.94 1.89 -12.54
C MET A 40 -9.18 2.04 -11.22
N HIS A 41 -8.43 3.11 -11.12
CA HIS A 41 -7.67 3.48 -9.94
C HIS A 41 -8.27 4.75 -9.36
N PRO A 42 -9.15 4.64 -8.37
CA PRO A 42 -9.51 5.80 -7.58
C PRO A 42 -8.30 6.35 -6.83
N ILE A 43 -8.24 7.68 -6.77
CA ILE A 43 -7.17 8.43 -6.12
C ILE A 43 -7.82 9.29 -5.05
N ALA A 44 -7.45 9.07 -3.80
CA ALA A 44 -7.99 9.81 -2.67
C ALA A 44 -6.88 10.23 -1.71
N ILE A 45 -7.04 11.40 -1.10
CA ILE A 45 -6.21 11.86 0.00
C ILE A 45 -6.99 11.89 1.30
N PHE A 46 -6.29 11.65 2.40
CA PHE A 46 -6.88 11.59 3.72
C PHE A 46 -6.06 12.46 4.68
N PRO A 47 -6.68 13.42 5.38
CA PRO A 47 -6.00 14.22 6.37
C PRO A 47 -5.60 13.37 7.59
N LEU A 48 -4.32 13.36 7.94
CA LEU A 48 -3.79 12.55 9.04
C LEU A 48 -4.11 13.14 10.42
N GLY A 49 -4.44 14.44 10.49
CA GLY A 49 -4.89 15.11 11.71
C GLY A 49 -6.31 14.75 12.15
N VAL A 50 -7.10 14.10 11.29
CA VAL A 50 -8.48 13.67 11.60
C VAL A 50 -8.46 12.31 12.30
N PRO A 51 -9.28 12.10 13.37
CA PRO A 51 -9.40 10.80 14.03
C PRO A 51 -9.68 9.65 13.06
N SER A 52 -9.09 8.48 13.31
CA SER A 52 -9.23 7.33 12.40
C SER A 52 -10.66 6.83 12.26
N SER A 53 -11.53 7.03 13.26
CA SER A 53 -12.96 6.74 13.20
C SER A 53 -13.71 7.57 12.16
N ILE A 54 -13.29 8.82 11.93
CA ILE A 54 -13.85 9.70 10.90
C ILE A 54 -13.16 9.43 9.56
N ARG A 55 -11.81 9.42 9.56
CA ARG A 55 -11.00 9.21 8.35
C ARG A 55 -11.29 7.89 7.63
N ASN A 56 -11.50 6.82 8.39
CA ASN A 56 -11.80 5.49 7.85
C ASN A 56 -13.31 5.17 7.91
N GLY A 57 -14.15 6.13 8.30
CA GLY A 57 -15.60 5.95 8.38
C GLY A 57 -16.27 6.12 7.01
N SER A 58 -17.57 5.83 6.95
CA SER A 58 -18.42 6.05 5.78
C SER A 58 -19.15 7.41 5.76
N GLY A 59 -18.90 8.25 6.78
CA GLY A 59 -19.48 9.59 6.89
C GLY A 59 -18.71 10.66 6.12
N ASN A 60 -19.23 11.89 6.14
CA ASN A 60 -18.62 13.02 5.46
C ASN A 60 -17.29 13.45 6.12
N GLY A 61 -16.35 13.97 5.32
CA GLY A 61 -15.13 14.62 5.81
C GLY A 61 -13.93 13.69 6.09
N GLY A 62 -14.06 12.38 5.89
CA GLY A 62 -12.96 11.44 6.12
C GLY A 62 -11.89 11.43 5.02
N ALA A 63 -12.25 11.78 3.79
CA ALA A 63 -11.38 11.69 2.61
C ALA A 63 -11.76 12.73 1.54
N TYR A 64 -10.79 13.11 0.72
CA TYR A 64 -11.01 13.89 -0.49
C TYR A 64 -10.63 13.05 -1.70
N HIS A 65 -11.60 12.84 -2.59
CA HIS A 65 -11.35 12.21 -3.87
C HIS A 65 -10.73 13.21 -4.84
N LEU A 66 -9.57 12.86 -5.39
CA LEU A 66 -8.80 13.71 -6.30
C LEU A 66 -9.00 13.35 -7.77
N GLY A 67 -9.33 12.10 -8.07
CA GLY A 67 -9.51 11.66 -9.44
C GLY A 67 -9.59 10.16 -9.61
N LEU A 68 -9.97 9.76 -10.81
CA LEU A 68 -10.13 8.38 -11.21
C LEU A 68 -9.27 8.15 -12.46
N MET A 69 -8.41 7.15 -12.43
CA MET A 69 -7.52 6.83 -13.55
C MET A 69 -7.86 5.45 -14.10
N GLN A 70 -8.17 5.36 -15.40
CA GLN A 70 -8.37 4.06 -16.03
C GLN A 70 -7.10 3.19 -15.95
N GLU A 71 -7.26 1.88 -15.81
CA GLU A 71 -6.09 0.98 -15.90
C GLU A 71 -5.41 1.11 -17.27
N ILE A 72 -4.11 1.37 -17.22
CA ILE A 72 -3.24 1.35 -18.41
C ILE A 72 -2.87 -0.13 -18.68
N SER A 73 -3.74 -0.79 -19.44
CA SER A 73 -3.61 -2.18 -19.86
C SER A 73 -2.55 -2.35 -20.93
N ALA A 74 -1.79 -3.45 -20.84
CA ALA A 74 -0.85 -3.82 -21.88
C ALA A 74 -1.59 -4.22 -23.16
N LEU A 75 -1.04 -3.82 -24.31
CA LEU A 75 -1.50 -4.29 -25.61
C LEU A 75 -1.28 -5.81 -25.71
N THR A 76 -2.15 -6.53 -26.42
CA THR A 76 -2.10 -7.99 -26.55
C THR A 76 -0.72 -8.50 -26.98
N PHE A 77 -0.06 -7.80 -27.91
CA PHE A 77 1.28 -8.17 -28.38
C PHE A 77 2.34 -8.09 -27.27
N ILE A 78 2.21 -7.21 -26.28
CA ILE A 78 3.16 -7.10 -25.15
C ILE A 78 3.01 -8.30 -24.21
N LEU A 79 1.80 -8.83 -24.09
CA LEU A 79 1.48 -9.97 -23.23
C LEU A 79 1.93 -11.31 -23.83
N ASP A 80 2.19 -11.34 -25.13
CA ASP A 80 2.69 -12.54 -25.81
C ASP A 80 4.01 -13.02 -25.19
N LYS A 81 4.13 -14.32 -24.97
CA LYS A 81 5.37 -14.96 -24.52
C LYS A 81 6.51 -14.68 -25.50
N GLY A 82 6.23 -14.69 -26.80
CA GLY A 82 7.20 -14.44 -27.87
C GLY A 82 7.62 -12.97 -28.04
N CYS A 83 6.94 -12.03 -27.37
CA CYS A 83 7.25 -10.61 -27.51
C CYS A 83 8.68 -10.29 -27.04
N PRO A 84 9.50 -9.61 -27.88
CA PRO A 84 10.88 -9.31 -27.53
C PRO A 84 10.99 -8.51 -26.23
N GLY A 85 11.99 -8.86 -25.41
CA GLY A 85 12.19 -8.24 -24.10
C GLY A 85 12.34 -6.71 -24.16
N ALA A 86 12.86 -6.18 -25.26
CA ALA A 86 12.96 -4.73 -25.50
C ALA A 86 11.59 -4.04 -25.51
N HIS A 87 10.57 -4.63 -26.16
CA HIS A 87 9.21 -4.07 -26.19
C HIS A 87 8.54 -4.17 -24.82
N LYS A 88 8.68 -5.30 -24.11
CA LYS A 88 8.18 -5.44 -22.72
C LYS A 88 8.79 -4.39 -21.79
N LYS A 89 10.10 -4.15 -21.94
CA LYS A 89 10.83 -3.13 -21.18
C LYS A 89 10.37 -1.71 -21.54
N ALA A 90 10.20 -1.40 -22.83
CA ALA A 90 9.71 -0.11 -23.29
C ALA A 90 8.30 0.16 -22.77
N TRP A 91 7.40 -0.83 -22.85
CA TRP A 91 6.06 -0.75 -22.28
C TRP A 91 6.10 -0.52 -20.76
N ALA A 92 6.93 -1.26 -20.04
CA ALA A 92 7.07 -1.11 -18.60
C ALA A 92 7.54 0.30 -18.21
N ARG A 93 8.48 0.89 -18.97
CA ARG A 93 8.92 2.29 -18.80
C ARG A 93 7.79 3.27 -19.13
N PHE A 94 7.10 3.07 -20.26
CA PHE A 94 5.98 3.91 -20.70
C PHE A 94 4.85 3.95 -19.65
N LYS A 95 4.38 2.78 -19.19
CA LYS A 95 3.34 2.67 -18.16
C LYS A 95 3.70 3.49 -16.92
N ARG A 96 4.94 3.36 -16.43
CA ARG A 96 5.42 4.12 -15.26
C ARG A 96 5.51 5.61 -15.55
N GLY A 97 6.05 6.01 -16.69
CA GLY A 97 6.09 7.42 -17.11
C GLY A 97 4.69 8.06 -17.12
N LEU A 98 3.68 7.32 -17.59
CA LEU A 98 2.30 7.79 -17.60
C LEU A 98 1.71 7.90 -16.19
N TYR A 99 1.88 6.89 -15.33
CA TYR A 99 1.48 6.96 -13.91
C TYR A 99 2.08 8.20 -13.23
N GLN A 100 3.39 8.41 -13.39
CA GLN A 100 4.10 9.53 -12.77
C GLN A 100 3.59 10.88 -13.28
N ARG A 101 3.30 11.00 -14.58
CA ARG A 101 2.75 12.23 -15.17
C ARG A 101 1.34 12.54 -14.65
N ILE A 102 0.46 11.53 -14.59
CA ILE A 102 -0.91 11.67 -14.08
C ILE A 102 -0.89 12.08 -12.61
N LEU A 103 -0.15 11.34 -11.78
CA LEU A 103 -0.04 11.64 -10.34
C LEU A 103 0.56 13.03 -10.10
N ARG A 104 1.56 13.45 -10.89
CA ARG A 104 2.16 14.79 -10.80
C ARG A 104 1.16 15.90 -11.12
N ILE A 105 0.26 15.70 -12.09
CA ILE A 105 -0.82 16.67 -12.38
C ILE A 105 -1.74 16.78 -11.16
N ILE A 106 -2.16 15.64 -10.61
CA ILE A 106 -3.09 15.56 -9.47
C ILE A 106 -2.53 16.25 -8.24
N VAL A 107 -1.25 16.05 -7.92
CA VAL A 107 -0.64 16.63 -6.71
C VAL A 107 0.06 17.98 -6.96
N ARG A 108 -0.04 18.57 -8.16
CA ARG A 108 0.71 19.76 -8.56
C ARG A 108 0.46 20.96 -7.64
N SER A 109 -0.80 21.23 -7.31
CA SER A 109 -1.19 22.36 -6.45
C SER A 109 -0.61 22.19 -5.05
N ALA A 110 -0.79 21.01 -4.46
CA ALA A 110 -0.23 20.66 -3.17
C ALA A 110 1.31 20.69 -3.17
N GLY A 111 1.95 20.27 -4.27
CA GLY A 111 3.42 20.30 -4.39
C GLY A 111 3.99 21.71 -4.31
N LYS A 112 3.41 22.68 -5.05
CA LYS A 112 3.81 24.09 -4.95
C LYS A 112 3.63 24.62 -3.52
N ARG A 113 2.50 24.30 -2.89
CA ARG A 113 2.13 24.76 -1.55
C ARG A 113 2.91 24.06 -0.44
N SER A 114 3.43 22.86 -0.67
CA SER A 114 4.28 22.16 0.31
C SER A 114 5.53 22.98 0.68
N ARG A 115 6.07 23.75 -0.29
CA ARG A 115 7.22 24.64 -0.10
C ARG A 115 6.80 26.03 0.38
N GLY A 116 5.86 26.66 -0.33
CA GLY A 116 5.50 28.06 -0.10
C GLY A 116 4.40 28.29 0.94
N GLY A 117 3.72 27.24 1.39
CA GLY A 117 2.57 27.34 2.27
C GLY A 117 1.31 27.93 1.60
N ALA A 118 0.20 27.85 2.31
CA ALA A 118 -1.04 28.56 2.02
C ALA A 118 -1.53 29.23 3.30
N VAL A 119 -1.78 30.54 3.26
CA VAL A 119 -2.42 31.24 4.37
C VAL A 119 -3.87 30.79 4.45
N MET A 120 -4.28 30.34 5.64
CA MET A 120 -5.62 29.83 5.90
C MET A 120 -6.05 30.17 7.32
N ASP A 121 -7.33 30.50 7.49
CA ASP A 121 -7.94 30.57 8.81
C ASP A 121 -8.28 29.14 9.27
N CYS A 122 -7.71 28.73 10.39
CA CYS A 122 -7.93 27.41 10.97
C CYS A 122 -9.20 27.39 11.82
N SER A 123 -9.66 26.19 12.19
CA SER A 123 -10.89 26.00 12.99
C SER A 123 -10.79 26.51 14.43
N ASP A 124 -9.60 26.86 14.88
CA ASP A 124 -9.31 27.50 16.17
C ASP A 124 -9.18 29.03 16.05
N ASP A 125 -9.67 29.61 14.93
CA ASP A 125 -9.61 31.03 14.60
C ASP A 125 -8.18 31.60 14.49
N VAL A 126 -7.17 30.73 14.37
CA VAL A 126 -5.77 31.14 14.15
C VAL A 126 -5.44 31.09 12.66
N THR A 127 -5.09 32.24 12.09
CA THR A 127 -4.54 32.29 10.73
C THR A 127 -3.14 31.65 10.71
N CYS A 128 -2.98 30.59 9.92
CA CYS A 128 -1.74 29.84 9.80
C CYS A 128 -1.24 29.81 8.35
N VAL A 129 0.07 29.68 8.16
CA VAL A 129 0.65 29.25 6.89
C VAL A 129 0.73 27.72 6.87
N VAL A 130 -0.16 27.10 6.11
CA VAL A 130 -0.33 25.65 6.07
C VAL A 130 0.47 25.01 4.93
N HIS A 131 1.29 24.01 5.25
CA HIS A 131 2.14 23.27 4.32
C HIS A 131 1.61 21.85 4.11
N PRO A 132 0.99 21.51 2.97
CA PRO A 132 0.58 20.13 2.69
C PRO A 132 1.79 19.20 2.54
N GLY A 133 1.72 18.00 3.13
CA GLY A 133 2.75 16.96 2.99
C GLY A 133 2.15 15.57 2.79
N LEU A 134 2.61 14.84 1.77
CA LEU A 134 2.11 13.50 1.42
C LEU A 134 2.88 12.41 2.17
N HIS A 135 2.59 12.27 3.47
CA HIS A 135 3.39 11.48 4.40
C HIS A 135 3.30 9.98 4.24
N ILE A 136 2.15 9.51 3.75
CA ILE A 136 1.86 8.10 3.66
C ILE A 136 1.36 7.82 2.25
N LEU A 137 2.03 6.93 1.55
CA LEU A 137 1.52 6.29 0.34
C LEU A 137 0.98 4.92 0.76
N SER A 138 -0.34 4.84 0.89
CA SER A 138 -1.04 3.59 1.19
C SER A 138 -1.33 2.87 -0.12
N LEU A 139 -0.43 1.97 -0.48
CA LEU A 139 -0.41 1.29 -1.77
C LEU A 139 -0.23 -0.21 -1.55
N ASP A 140 -0.83 -0.98 -2.45
CA ASP A 140 -0.45 -2.36 -2.74
C ASP A 140 1.00 -2.40 -3.32
N ALA A 141 1.66 -3.56 -3.31
CA ALA A 141 3.04 -3.72 -3.80
C ALA A 141 3.24 -3.47 -5.32
N GLU A 142 2.24 -3.78 -6.16
CA GLU A 142 2.20 -3.46 -7.59
C GLU A 142 2.15 -1.93 -7.78
N GLU A 143 1.21 -1.27 -7.10
CA GLU A 143 1.03 0.19 -7.16
C GLU A 143 2.26 0.90 -6.59
N ALA A 144 2.84 0.39 -5.50
CA ALA A 144 4.09 0.90 -4.94
C ALA A 144 5.25 0.79 -5.94
N SER A 145 5.30 -0.29 -6.72
CA SER A 145 6.30 -0.44 -7.79
C SER A 145 6.09 0.60 -8.90
N ASN A 146 4.84 0.87 -9.29
CA ASN A 146 4.53 1.89 -10.31
C ASN A 146 4.84 3.30 -9.78
N CYS A 147 4.45 3.61 -8.55
CA CYS A 147 4.62 4.91 -7.89
C CYS A 147 6.07 5.24 -7.53
N ASN A 148 6.92 4.23 -7.31
CA ASN A 148 8.35 4.39 -7.02
C ASN A 148 9.27 4.03 -8.20
N CYS A 149 8.73 3.99 -9.42
CA CYS A 149 9.48 3.73 -10.67
C CYS A 149 10.31 2.42 -10.65
N LYS A 150 9.83 1.39 -9.94
CA LYS A 150 10.52 0.12 -9.73
C LYS A 150 10.29 -0.86 -10.86
N ARG A 151 11.22 -1.79 -11.05
CA ARG A 151 11.12 -2.90 -12.01
C ARG A 151 10.14 -4.02 -11.63
N GLY A 152 9.40 -3.85 -10.53
CA GLY A 152 8.44 -4.83 -10.03
C GLY A 152 9.08 -5.98 -9.26
N PRO A 153 8.25 -6.98 -8.85
CA PRO A 153 8.66 -8.04 -7.93
C PRO A 153 9.71 -9.00 -8.50
N MET A 154 9.77 -9.15 -9.83
CA MET A 154 10.74 -10.04 -10.51
C MET A 154 12.11 -9.40 -10.73
N ALA A 155 12.30 -8.15 -10.30
CA ALA A 155 13.58 -7.46 -10.43
C ALA A 155 14.64 -8.06 -9.49
N ASN A 156 15.92 -7.86 -9.83
CA ASN A 156 17.01 -8.21 -8.92
C ASN A 156 16.94 -7.43 -7.60
N HIS A 157 16.42 -6.21 -7.62
CA HIS A 157 16.22 -5.37 -6.43
C HIS A 157 14.76 -4.87 -6.38
N PRO A 158 13.82 -5.71 -5.92
CA PRO A 158 12.39 -5.46 -6.10
C PRO A 158 11.79 -4.53 -5.04
N CYS A 159 12.42 -4.39 -3.86
CA CYS A 159 11.85 -3.59 -2.77
C CYS A 159 11.76 -2.09 -3.15
N PRO A 160 10.59 -1.46 -2.95
CA PRO A 160 10.45 -0.01 -3.11
C PRO A 160 11.17 0.79 -2.02
N LYS A 161 11.50 0.21 -0.86
CA LYS A 161 12.15 0.94 0.25
C LYS A 161 13.65 0.78 0.35
N CYS A 162 14.20 -0.32 -0.13
CA CYS A 162 15.63 -0.62 0.03
C CYS A 162 16.21 -1.31 -1.21
N ILE A 163 17.52 -1.55 -1.19
CA ILE A 163 18.28 -2.20 -2.27
C ILE A 163 18.57 -3.67 -1.90
N VAL A 164 17.60 -4.37 -1.29
CA VAL A 164 17.68 -5.84 -1.10
C VAL A 164 17.83 -6.55 -2.44
N TYR A 165 18.63 -7.61 -2.49
CA TYR A 165 18.71 -8.49 -3.66
C TYR A 165 17.69 -9.61 -3.56
N LYS A 166 17.10 -10.04 -4.68
CA LYS A 166 15.97 -10.98 -4.71
C LYS A 166 16.19 -12.32 -3.98
N LYS A 167 17.44 -12.77 -3.81
CA LYS A 167 17.81 -13.99 -3.07
C LYS A 167 17.92 -13.80 -1.56
N HIS A 168 17.63 -12.61 -1.07
CA HIS A 168 17.70 -12.23 0.35
C HIS A 168 16.37 -11.64 0.81
N LEU A 169 15.27 -11.97 0.14
CA LEU A 169 13.95 -11.45 0.50
C LEU A 169 13.40 -12.14 1.76
N GLY A 170 13.81 -13.39 2.02
CA GLY A 170 13.54 -14.11 3.26
C GLY A 170 14.43 -13.70 4.43
N ASP A 171 15.50 -12.94 4.20
CA ASP A 171 16.39 -12.40 5.24
C ASP A 171 15.80 -11.10 5.82
N ILE A 172 14.73 -11.21 6.62
CA ILE A 172 13.94 -10.06 7.09
C ILE A 172 14.75 -9.15 8.02
N LEU A 173 15.38 -9.71 9.06
CA LEU A 173 16.17 -9.00 10.07
C LEU A 173 17.65 -9.45 10.09
N SER A 174 17.99 -10.55 9.42
CA SER A 174 19.37 -11.04 9.38
C SER A 174 20.32 -10.19 8.55
N ARG A 175 19.80 -9.26 7.73
CA ARG A 175 20.61 -8.37 6.89
C ARG A 175 20.08 -6.94 6.92
N THR A 176 20.99 -5.98 7.02
CA THR A 176 20.68 -4.57 6.78
C THR A 176 20.82 -4.26 5.30
N HIS A 177 19.78 -3.68 4.71
CA HIS A 177 19.78 -3.24 3.32
C HIS A 177 19.78 -1.72 3.25
N VAL A 178 20.57 -1.17 2.34
CA VAL A 178 20.62 0.28 2.10
C VAL A 178 19.23 0.76 1.71
N LEU A 179 18.70 1.72 2.47
CA LEU A 179 17.42 2.36 2.19
C LEU A 179 17.52 3.23 0.95
N ARG A 180 16.42 3.31 0.21
CA ARG A 180 16.25 4.24 -0.90
C ARG A 180 15.84 5.57 -0.34
N THR A 181 16.44 6.62 -0.89
CA THR A 181 16.03 7.99 -0.66
C THR A 181 15.85 8.68 -2.00
N GLN A 182 15.05 9.74 -2.02
CA GLN A 182 14.84 10.57 -3.19
C GLN A 182 16.17 11.11 -3.71
N ASP A 183 17.03 11.62 -2.82
CA ASP A 183 18.37 12.10 -3.16
C ASP A 183 19.25 11.01 -3.80
N SER A 184 19.36 9.84 -3.15
CA SER A 184 20.21 8.76 -3.66
C SER A 184 19.71 8.21 -5.00
N MET A 185 18.39 8.06 -5.16
CA MET A 185 17.81 7.52 -6.39
C MET A 185 17.83 8.56 -7.52
N GLN A 186 17.71 9.86 -7.20
CA GLN A 186 17.86 10.93 -8.18
C GLN A 186 19.29 10.98 -8.74
N LYS A 187 20.32 10.88 -7.88
CA LYS A 187 21.72 10.77 -8.31
C LYS A 187 21.97 9.56 -9.21
N VAL A 188 21.30 8.43 -8.95
CA VAL A 188 21.36 7.25 -9.82
C VAL A 188 20.76 7.53 -11.19
N LEU A 189 19.64 8.25 -11.27
CA LEU A 189 19.01 8.63 -12.53
C LEU A 189 19.88 9.62 -13.33
N GLU A 190 20.45 10.63 -12.67
CA GLU A 190 21.35 11.61 -13.29
C GLU A 190 22.58 10.93 -13.86
N LYS A 191 23.27 10.12 -13.05
CA LYS A 191 24.42 9.32 -13.51
C LYS A 191 24.04 8.37 -14.65
N ALA A 192 22.84 7.79 -14.63
CA ALA A 192 22.38 6.94 -15.71
C ALA A 192 22.21 7.72 -17.04
N ARG A 193 21.79 8.99 -16.96
CA ARG A 193 21.60 9.88 -18.11
C ARG A 193 22.91 10.47 -18.63
N GLU A 194 23.96 10.49 -17.82
CA GLU A 194 25.30 10.93 -18.21
C GLU A 194 26.09 9.89 -19.02
N PHE A 195 25.72 8.60 -18.98
CA PHE A 195 26.41 7.58 -19.77
C PHE A 195 26.23 7.83 -21.28
N GLY A 196 27.33 7.65 -22.03
CA GLY A 196 27.32 7.75 -23.50
C GLY A 196 26.61 6.58 -24.19
N THR A 197 26.37 5.45 -23.49
CA THR A 197 25.71 4.27 -24.06
C THR A 197 24.47 3.84 -23.28
N SER A 198 23.44 3.36 -24.01
CA SER A 198 22.19 2.87 -23.40
C SER A 198 22.39 1.59 -22.57
N THR A 199 23.43 0.81 -22.85
CA THR A 199 23.77 -0.44 -22.14
C THR A 199 24.29 -0.16 -20.73
N GLU A 200 25.21 0.79 -20.57
CA GLU A 200 25.78 1.14 -19.25
C GLU A 200 24.72 1.79 -18.35
N ALA A 201 23.94 2.71 -18.90
CA ALA A 201 22.79 3.31 -18.22
C ALA A 201 21.83 2.23 -17.71
N GLU A 202 21.49 1.26 -18.57
CA GLU A 202 20.60 0.16 -18.21
C GLU A 202 21.19 -0.74 -17.12
N ALA A 203 22.48 -1.04 -17.17
CA ALA A 203 23.17 -1.83 -16.16
C ALA A 203 23.10 -1.15 -14.77
N LEU A 204 23.35 0.16 -14.72
CA LEU A 204 23.24 0.94 -13.48
C LEU A 204 21.80 0.95 -12.94
N LEU A 205 20.82 1.20 -13.80
CA LEU A 205 19.40 1.22 -13.41
C LEU A 205 18.93 -0.16 -12.93
N LYS A 206 19.40 -1.25 -13.56
CA LYS A 206 19.09 -2.62 -13.14
C LYS A 206 19.71 -2.96 -11.78
N LYS A 207 20.93 -2.49 -11.48
CA LYS A 207 21.58 -2.60 -10.16
C LYS A 207 20.77 -1.92 -9.05
N HIS A 208 19.96 -0.93 -9.40
CA HIS A 208 19.06 -0.26 -8.46
C HIS A 208 17.59 -0.67 -8.63
N GLY A 209 17.27 -1.57 -9.55
CA GLY A 209 15.89 -1.99 -9.84
C GLY A 209 14.98 -0.85 -10.31
N LEU A 210 15.51 0.18 -10.97
CA LEU A 210 14.79 1.38 -11.41
C LEU A 210 14.57 1.39 -12.93
N TYR A 211 13.54 2.11 -13.37
CA TYR A 211 13.45 2.64 -14.73
C TYR A 211 13.91 4.09 -14.76
N ASP A 212 14.36 4.57 -15.92
CA ASP A 212 14.63 5.99 -16.15
C ASP A 212 13.31 6.77 -16.28
N VAL A 213 12.70 7.03 -15.12
CA VAL A 213 11.45 7.76 -14.93
C VAL A 213 11.56 8.51 -13.60
N GLU A 214 11.27 9.80 -13.62
CA GLU A 214 11.25 10.61 -12.39
C GLU A 214 10.01 10.32 -11.54
N GLN A 215 10.20 10.31 -10.23
CA GLN A 215 9.14 10.09 -9.27
C GLN A 215 8.27 11.37 -9.11
N PHE A 216 6.96 11.23 -8.87
CA PHE A 216 5.97 12.32 -8.94
C PHE A 216 6.04 13.30 -7.75
N LEU A 217 6.58 12.86 -6.62
CA LEU A 217 6.91 13.63 -5.41
C LEU A 217 8.33 14.23 -5.44
N LYS A 218 9.09 14.10 -6.55
CA LYS A 218 10.43 14.70 -6.68
C LYS A 218 10.46 16.18 -6.23
N ASP A 219 9.40 16.92 -6.55
CA ASP A 219 9.32 18.35 -6.23
C ASP A 219 8.55 18.66 -4.93
N PHE A 220 8.00 17.65 -4.24
CA PHE A 220 7.34 17.84 -2.97
C PHE A 220 8.36 18.15 -1.87
N ALA A 221 8.03 19.10 -0.99
CA ALA A 221 8.92 19.44 0.13
C ALA A 221 9.04 18.28 1.12
N PHE A 222 7.91 17.64 1.42
CA PHE A 222 7.85 16.58 2.43
C PHE A 222 6.79 15.50 2.11
N PRO A 223 7.08 14.23 2.41
CA PRO A 223 8.38 13.60 2.67
C PRO A 223 8.89 12.80 1.44
N ASP A 224 10.03 12.14 1.65
CA ASP A 224 10.66 11.22 0.70
C ASP A 224 9.70 10.13 0.24
N ALA A 225 9.50 10.01 -1.07
CA ALA A 225 8.57 9.04 -1.67
C ALA A 225 8.81 7.58 -1.26
N TYR A 226 10.07 7.18 -1.13
CA TYR A 226 10.44 5.80 -0.80
C TYR A 226 10.16 5.49 0.67
N ARG A 227 10.36 6.49 1.55
CA ARG A 227 10.00 6.39 2.97
C ARG A 227 8.48 6.44 3.16
N ALA A 228 7.78 7.25 2.37
CA ALA A 228 6.33 7.46 2.48
C ALA A 228 5.52 6.19 2.15
N TYR A 229 6.03 5.29 1.31
CA TYR A 229 5.37 3.99 1.08
C TYR A 229 5.15 3.27 2.41
N ALA A 230 3.91 2.96 2.77
CA ALA A 230 3.63 2.29 4.04
C ALA A 230 3.39 0.80 3.85
N TYR A 231 3.85 0.01 4.82
CA TYR A 231 3.57 -1.42 4.88
C TYR A 231 2.06 -1.68 4.90
N ASP A 232 1.55 -2.47 3.96
CA ASP A 232 0.14 -2.81 3.98
C ASP A 232 -0.11 -4.21 4.53
N LEU A 233 -0.76 -4.27 5.70
CA LEU A 233 -1.16 -5.51 6.35
C LEU A 233 -2.10 -6.35 5.50
N LEU A 234 -3.05 -5.75 4.78
CA LEU A 234 -4.05 -6.53 4.07
C LEU A 234 -3.44 -7.33 2.93
N HIS A 235 -2.82 -6.64 1.97
CA HIS A 235 -2.28 -7.27 0.78
C HIS A 235 -0.96 -7.99 1.07
N SER A 236 -0.17 -7.57 2.06
CA SER A 236 1.09 -8.23 2.41
C SER A 236 0.86 -9.44 3.31
N ASP A 237 0.06 -9.32 4.37
CA ASP A 237 -0.22 -10.41 5.31
C ASP A 237 -1.44 -11.21 4.91
N ASP A 238 -2.61 -10.64 5.15
CA ASP A 238 -3.84 -11.41 5.29
C ASP A 238 -4.18 -12.15 4.00
N GLU A 239 -4.10 -11.46 2.86
CA GLU A 239 -4.25 -12.09 1.55
C GLU A 239 -2.93 -12.62 0.98
N GLY A 240 -1.82 -11.99 1.33
CA GLY A 240 -0.49 -12.27 0.77
C GLY A 240 0.16 -13.48 1.41
N LYS A 241 1.02 -13.22 2.41
CA LYS A 241 1.78 -14.24 3.15
C LYS A 241 0.89 -15.33 3.74
N TRP A 242 -0.23 -14.93 4.32
CA TRP A 242 -1.17 -15.88 4.91
C TRP A 242 -2.00 -16.57 3.84
N GLY A 243 -2.94 -15.85 3.22
CA GLY A 243 -3.93 -16.46 2.32
C GLY A 243 -3.33 -17.15 1.09
N LYS A 244 -2.42 -16.49 0.36
CA LYS A 244 -1.85 -17.02 -0.90
C LYS A 244 -0.66 -17.95 -0.69
N HIS A 245 0.04 -17.88 0.43
CA HIS A 245 1.32 -18.56 0.62
C HIS A 245 1.31 -19.63 1.72
N LEU A 246 1.00 -19.30 2.98
CA LEU A 246 1.05 -20.26 4.09
C LEU A 246 -0.22 -21.11 4.14
N TYR A 247 -1.40 -20.50 4.03
CA TYR A 247 -2.67 -21.22 4.05
C TYR A 247 -2.76 -22.29 2.95
N LYS A 248 -2.44 -21.91 1.70
CA LYS A 248 -2.39 -22.87 0.58
C LYS A 248 -1.38 -23.99 0.81
N PHE A 249 -0.24 -23.67 1.40
CA PHE A 249 0.79 -24.66 1.69
C PHE A 249 0.34 -25.65 2.79
N ILE A 250 -0.34 -25.17 3.83
CA ILE A 250 -0.95 -26.02 4.86
C ILE A 250 -1.96 -26.99 4.24
N VAL A 251 -2.85 -26.50 3.38
CA VAL A 251 -3.83 -27.35 2.70
C VAL A 251 -3.11 -28.42 1.87
N LYS A 252 -2.09 -28.03 1.10
CA LYS A 252 -1.29 -28.96 0.28
C LYS A 252 -0.61 -30.05 1.11
N VAL A 253 0.03 -29.68 2.22
CA VAL A 253 0.69 -30.64 3.13
C VAL A 253 -0.32 -31.62 3.73
N LEU A 254 -1.49 -31.14 4.13
CA LEU A 254 -2.54 -31.99 4.69
C LEU A 254 -3.23 -32.89 3.65
N GLU A 255 -3.30 -32.46 2.40
CA GLU A 255 -3.74 -33.30 1.28
C GLU A 255 -2.76 -34.44 1.02
N ASP A 256 -1.46 -34.13 0.95
CA ASP A 256 -0.39 -35.11 0.77
C ASP A 256 -0.38 -36.18 1.88
N GLN A 257 -0.59 -35.75 3.13
CA GLN A 257 -0.67 -36.65 4.29
C GLN A 257 -2.02 -37.36 4.45
N GLY A 258 -3.00 -37.14 3.56
CA GLY A 258 -4.35 -37.71 3.68
C GLY A 258 -5.14 -37.20 4.91
N ALA A 259 -4.72 -36.08 5.50
CA ALA A 259 -5.29 -35.51 6.72
C ALA A 259 -6.43 -34.50 6.47
N ILE A 260 -6.77 -34.22 5.21
CA ILE A 260 -7.73 -33.15 4.86
C ILE A 260 -9.13 -33.36 5.44
N GLY A 261 -9.59 -34.62 5.54
CA GLY A 261 -10.86 -34.96 6.17
C GLY A 261 -10.90 -34.57 7.64
N LYS A 262 -9.86 -34.97 8.40
CA LYS A 262 -9.71 -34.62 9.82
C LYS A 262 -9.54 -33.12 10.03
N PHE A 263 -8.85 -32.43 9.12
CA PHE A 263 -8.73 -30.98 9.15
C PHE A 263 -10.09 -30.28 9.00
N ARG A 264 -10.91 -30.74 8.05
CA ARG A 264 -12.29 -30.25 7.89
C ARG A 264 -13.11 -30.49 9.16
N ASP A 265 -13.00 -31.67 9.77
CA ASP A 265 -13.73 -32.00 11.00
C ASP A 265 -13.27 -31.12 12.18
N ASN A 266 -11.97 -30.86 12.30
CA ASN A 266 -11.41 -29.93 13.28
C ASN A 266 -11.94 -28.50 13.11
N VAL A 267 -12.03 -28.02 11.86
CA VAL A 267 -12.56 -26.69 11.52
C VAL A 267 -14.05 -26.60 11.84
N HIS A 268 -14.85 -27.59 11.44
CA HIS A 268 -16.26 -27.68 11.78
C HIS A 268 -16.50 -27.77 13.30
N GLY A 269 -15.60 -28.43 14.03
CA GLY A 269 -15.65 -28.56 15.48
C GLY A 269 -15.19 -27.32 16.26
N VAL A 270 -14.83 -26.21 15.61
CA VAL A 270 -14.50 -24.96 16.31
C VAL A 270 -15.77 -24.36 16.93
N PRO A 271 -15.83 -24.14 18.26
CA PRO A 271 -16.99 -23.53 18.89
C PRO A 271 -17.30 -22.15 18.29
N ARG A 272 -18.59 -21.83 18.19
CA ARG A 272 -19.01 -20.48 17.80
C ARG A 272 -18.59 -19.48 18.87
N TRP A 273 -18.06 -18.34 18.44
CA TRP A 273 -17.63 -17.26 19.33
C TRP A 273 -18.06 -15.90 18.75
N SER A 274 -18.34 -14.95 19.63
CA SER A 274 -18.75 -13.60 19.22
C SER A 274 -17.66 -12.94 18.37
N GLN A 275 -18.04 -12.36 17.23
CA GLN A 275 -17.11 -11.70 16.29
C GLN A 275 -16.04 -12.61 15.66
N LEU A 276 -16.27 -13.93 15.65
CA LEU A 276 -15.47 -14.91 14.91
C LEU A 276 -16.37 -15.69 13.96
N ARG A 277 -16.10 -15.62 12.65
CA ARG A 277 -16.84 -16.40 11.65
C ARG A 277 -16.65 -17.90 11.93
N HIS A 278 -17.76 -18.63 11.92
CA HIS A 278 -17.74 -20.09 11.99
C HIS A 278 -17.69 -20.67 10.58
N PHE A 279 -16.71 -21.53 10.31
CA PHE A 279 -16.53 -22.15 9.01
C PHE A 279 -16.89 -23.64 9.09
N ASN A 280 -17.77 -24.10 8.20
CA ASN A 280 -18.07 -25.53 8.09
C ASN A 280 -16.98 -26.30 7.34
N ASN A 281 -16.35 -25.63 6.37
CA ASN A 281 -15.26 -26.17 5.59
C ASN A 281 -14.46 -25.01 4.99
N ILE A 282 -13.14 -25.05 5.11
CA ILE A 282 -12.24 -24.08 4.47
C ILE A 282 -11.43 -24.65 3.30
N THR A 283 -11.41 -25.97 3.10
CA THR A 283 -10.52 -26.68 2.17
C THR A 283 -11.03 -26.74 0.73
N LYS A 284 -12.16 -26.08 0.42
CA LYS A 284 -12.76 -26.14 -0.92
C LYS A 284 -11.88 -25.38 -1.93
N PRO A 285 -11.44 -26.01 -3.03
CA PRO A 285 -10.52 -25.40 -4.00
C PRO A 285 -11.04 -24.10 -4.62
N ASP A 286 -12.34 -24.05 -4.90
CA ASP A 286 -12.98 -22.92 -5.60
C ASP A 286 -13.41 -21.78 -4.66
N THR A 287 -13.19 -21.93 -3.34
CA THR A 287 -13.60 -20.90 -2.39
C THR A 287 -12.57 -19.79 -2.33
N VAL A 288 -13.00 -18.58 -2.68
CA VAL A 288 -12.22 -17.36 -2.53
C VAL A 288 -12.60 -16.70 -1.21
N TYR A 289 -11.61 -16.48 -0.35
CA TYR A 289 -11.79 -15.75 0.90
C TYR A 289 -11.32 -14.31 0.75
N ASP A 290 -12.05 -13.39 1.39
CA ASP A 290 -11.61 -12.01 1.58
C ASP A 290 -10.58 -11.88 2.72
N GLY A 291 -9.98 -10.69 2.86
CA GLY A 291 -8.99 -10.42 3.88
C GLY A 291 -9.50 -10.54 5.33
N ASP A 292 -10.78 -10.34 5.62
CA ASP A 292 -11.35 -10.55 6.97
C ASP A 292 -11.52 -12.05 7.26
N GLN A 293 -12.02 -12.82 6.29
CA GLN A 293 -12.14 -14.27 6.38
C GLN A 293 -10.78 -14.93 6.61
N TYR A 294 -9.75 -14.48 5.88
CA TYR A 294 -8.39 -14.97 6.09
C TYR A 294 -7.88 -14.71 7.51
N VAL A 295 -8.21 -13.56 8.12
CA VAL A 295 -7.86 -13.27 9.53
C VAL A 295 -8.63 -14.20 10.49
N ASP A 296 -9.90 -14.47 10.24
CA ASP A 296 -10.67 -15.42 11.05
C ASP A 296 -10.15 -16.85 10.93
N ILE A 297 -9.76 -17.27 9.72
CA ILE A 297 -9.07 -18.55 9.49
C ILE A 297 -7.74 -18.58 10.25
N LEU A 298 -6.96 -17.50 10.19
CA LEU A 298 -5.69 -17.38 10.92
C LEU A 298 -5.90 -17.56 12.43
N ARG A 299 -6.99 -17.06 13.01
CA ARG A 299 -7.27 -17.19 14.46
C ARG A 299 -7.47 -18.64 14.89
N ILE A 300 -8.06 -19.48 14.04
CA ILE A 300 -8.43 -20.86 14.39
C ILE A 300 -7.41 -21.91 13.94
N ILE A 301 -6.55 -21.57 12.97
CA ILE A 301 -5.77 -22.57 12.22
C ILE A 301 -4.88 -23.45 13.12
N LEU A 302 -4.16 -22.88 14.09
CA LEU A 302 -3.23 -23.64 14.92
C LEU A 302 -3.94 -24.79 15.65
N ARG A 303 -5.13 -24.53 16.20
CA ARG A 303 -5.93 -25.55 16.88
C ARG A 303 -6.38 -26.65 15.90
N CYS A 304 -6.57 -26.30 14.63
CA CYS A 304 -7.07 -27.21 13.62
C CYS A 304 -5.98 -28.09 12.99
N ILE A 305 -4.70 -27.72 13.11
CA ILE A 305 -3.59 -28.47 12.49
C ILE A 305 -2.64 -29.13 13.49
N ALA A 306 -2.57 -28.64 14.74
CA ALA A 306 -1.56 -29.06 15.71
C ALA A 306 -1.61 -30.57 16.08
N ASN A 307 -2.78 -31.21 15.97
CA ASN A 307 -2.94 -32.64 16.23
C ASN A 307 -2.88 -33.51 14.95
N LEU A 308 -2.73 -32.89 13.78
CA LEU A 308 -2.67 -33.58 12.49
C LEU A 308 -1.24 -33.75 11.98
N LEU A 309 -0.34 -32.87 12.42
CA LEU A 309 1.06 -32.89 12.06
C LEU A 309 1.91 -33.56 13.15
N PRO A 310 3.12 -34.05 12.81
CA PRO A 310 4.04 -34.63 13.79
C PRO A 310 4.32 -33.71 14.98
N ARG A 311 4.71 -34.32 16.11
CA ARG A 311 5.21 -33.56 17.26
C ARG A 311 6.44 -32.75 16.82
N ASP A 312 6.45 -31.48 17.19
CA ASP A 312 7.54 -30.53 16.87
C ASP A 312 7.66 -30.15 15.38
N ASP A 313 6.61 -30.34 14.59
CA ASP A 313 6.62 -30.00 13.16
C ASP A 313 6.89 -28.49 12.87
N SER A 314 7.81 -28.23 11.94
CA SER A 314 8.25 -26.88 11.55
C SER A 314 7.12 -25.99 11.03
N LEU A 315 6.10 -26.54 10.37
CA LEU A 315 4.95 -25.79 9.86
C LEU A 315 4.08 -25.27 11.01
N VAL A 316 3.88 -26.08 12.06
CA VAL A 316 3.15 -25.65 13.26
C VAL A 316 3.89 -24.50 13.96
N HIS A 317 5.22 -24.60 14.06
CA HIS A 317 6.04 -23.55 14.66
C HIS A 317 6.06 -22.27 13.84
N ASP A 318 6.16 -22.37 12.51
CA ASP A 318 6.14 -21.22 11.62
C ASP A 318 4.79 -20.50 11.65
N VAL A 319 3.69 -21.24 11.55
CA VAL A 319 2.34 -20.66 11.64
C VAL A 319 2.13 -19.97 13.00
N ARG A 320 2.65 -20.54 14.08
CA ARG A 320 2.59 -19.92 15.41
C ARG A 320 3.41 -18.63 15.50
N ALA A 321 4.62 -18.63 14.93
CA ALA A 321 5.47 -17.45 14.90
C ALA A 321 4.84 -16.34 14.05
N TYR A 322 4.32 -16.70 12.86
CA TYR A 322 3.58 -15.83 11.96
C TYR A 322 2.36 -15.19 12.65
N GLN A 323 1.53 -15.99 13.32
CA GLN A 323 0.38 -15.49 14.08
C GLN A 323 0.78 -14.44 15.13
N ARG A 324 1.82 -14.71 15.93
CA ARG A 324 2.29 -13.77 16.98
C ARG A 324 2.75 -12.44 16.38
N MET A 325 3.53 -12.51 15.29
CA MET A 325 3.96 -11.34 14.53
C MET A 325 2.74 -10.56 14.00
N ARG A 326 1.86 -11.22 13.27
CA ARG A 326 0.70 -10.60 12.61
C ARG A 326 -0.28 -9.97 13.61
N MET A 327 -0.57 -10.65 14.72
CA MET A 327 -1.44 -10.12 15.77
C MET A 327 -0.85 -8.86 16.41
N THR A 328 0.45 -8.89 16.72
CA THR A 328 1.14 -7.74 17.33
C THR A 328 1.16 -6.55 16.39
N MET A 329 1.42 -6.77 15.10
CA MET A 329 1.40 -5.73 14.07
C MET A 329 0.00 -5.10 13.87
N GLY A 330 -1.06 -5.90 14.05
CA GLY A 330 -2.45 -5.48 13.94
C GLY A 330 -3.02 -4.72 15.15
N LEU A 331 -2.27 -4.57 16.24
CA LEU A 331 -2.75 -3.86 17.43
C LEU A 331 -3.03 -2.38 17.11
N ARG A 332 -4.18 -1.88 17.56
CA ARG A 332 -4.59 -0.48 17.37
C ARG A 332 -3.75 0.52 18.15
N LEU A 333 -3.11 0.07 19.23
CA LEU A 333 -2.20 0.87 20.04
C LEU A 333 -0.81 0.24 19.97
N GLN A 334 0.15 0.99 19.45
CA GLN A 334 1.54 0.57 19.36
C GLN A 334 2.38 1.40 20.34
N SER A 335 3.00 0.73 21.30
CA SER A 335 3.96 1.32 22.25
C SER A 335 5.38 0.87 21.90
N THR A 336 6.38 1.54 22.47
CA THR A 336 7.80 1.14 22.32
C THR A 336 8.00 -0.34 22.66
N ARG A 337 7.47 -0.81 23.80
CA ARG A 337 7.52 -2.22 24.21
C ARG A 337 6.87 -3.16 23.20
N ARG A 338 5.74 -2.79 22.59
CA ARG A 338 5.07 -3.63 21.57
C ARG A 338 5.88 -3.69 20.28
N ARG A 339 6.51 -2.60 19.89
CA ARG A 339 7.41 -2.54 18.72
C ARG A 339 8.66 -3.39 18.93
N GLU A 340 9.27 -3.33 20.11
CA GLU A 340 10.40 -4.22 20.48
C GLU A 340 9.98 -5.69 20.44
N ALA A 341 8.83 -6.03 21.02
CA ALA A 341 8.27 -7.38 20.95
C ALA A 341 7.99 -7.81 19.51
N LEU A 342 7.48 -6.91 18.66
CA LEU A 342 7.28 -7.18 17.24
C LEU A 342 8.58 -7.53 16.53
N THR A 343 9.67 -6.79 16.78
CA THR A 343 11.00 -7.13 16.22
C THR A 343 11.45 -8.52 16.66
N CYS A 344 11.24 -8.89 17.92
CA CYS A 344 11.53 -10.26 18.39
C CYS A 344 10.65 -11.32 17.70
N PHE A 345 9.36 -11.04 17.49
CA PHE A 345 8.46 -11.96 16.79
C PHE A 345 8.80 -12.10 15.31
N ILE A 346 9.21 -11.02 14.64
CA ILE A 346 9.69 -11.07 13.25
C ILE A 346 10.95 -11.94 13.17
N LYS A 347 11.90 -11.76 14.10
CA LYS A 347 13.10 -12.60 14.16
C LYS A 347 12.73 -14.08 14.31
N ARG A 348 11.82 -14.38 15.23
CA ARG A 348 11.37 -15.77 15.44
C ARG A 348 10.67 -16.33 14.21
N TYR A 349 9.85 -15.52 13.52
CA TYR A 349 9.19 -15.92 12.28
C TYR A 349 10.20 -16.20 11.16
N GLU A 350 11.24 -15.38 11.01
CA GLU A 350 12.31 -15.65 10.06
C GLU A 350 13.02 -16.99 10.35
N GLU A 351 13.37 -17.24 11.62
CA GLU A 351 14.00 -18.50 12.06
C GLU A 351 13.13 -19.72 11.71
N THR A 352 11.83 -19.66 12.02
CA THR A 352 10.90 -20.76 11.74
C THR A 352 10.62 -20.92 10.24
N SER A 353 10.59 -19.83 9.47
CA SER A 353 10.38 -19.90 8.02
C SER A 353 11.57 -20.56 7.33
N LYS A 354 12.80 -20.29 7.79
CA LYS A 354 14.01 -20.97 7.32
C LYS A 354 14.00 -22.46 7.69
N ALA A 355 13.62 -22.80 8.93
CA ALA A 355 13.48 -24.18 9.36
C ALA A 355 12.39 -24.93 8.58
N LEU A 356 11.27 -24.27 8.28
CA LEU A 356 10.19 -24.82 7.47
C LEU A 356 10.66 -25.10 6.04
N SER A 357 11.34 -24.13 5.40
CA SER A 357 11.88 -24.29 4.05
C SER A 357 12.90 -25.43 3.97
N ALA A 358 13.73 -25.61 5.01
CA ALA A 358 14.68 -26.71 5.09
C ALA A 358 14.00 -28.08 5.30
N ALA A 359 12.95 -28.13 6.14
CA ALA A 359 12.20 -29.37 6.43
C ALA A 359 11.32 -29.81 5.26
N TYR A 360 10.73 -28.85 4.54
CA TYR A 360 9.88 -29.06 3.39
C TYR A 360 10.61 -28.59 2.12
N ASN A 361 11.54 -29.44 1.66
CA ASN A 361 12.41 -29.17 0.51
C ASN A 361 12.30 -30.26 -0.59
N ASP A 362 11.20 -31.00 -0.59
CA ASP A 362 10.88 -31.97 -1.64
C ASP A 362 10.41 -31.23 -2.91
N VAL A 363 10.56 -31.86 -4.09
CA VAL A 363 10.04 -31.34 -5.37
C VAL A 363 8.56 -30.99 -5.28
N ASP A 364 7.76 -31.82 -4.61
CA ASP A 364 6.32 -31.62 -4.52
C ASP A 364 5.92 -30.77 -3.31
N LEU A 365 6.69 -30.79 -2.23
CA LEU A 365 6.40 -30.03 -1.00
C LEU A 365 7.54 -29.08 -0.65
N HIS A 366 7.88 -28.18 -1.57
CA HIS A 366 8.83 -27.09 -1.31
C HIS A 366 8.14 -25.79 -0.88
N LYS A 367 8.69 -25.12 0.14
CA LYS A 367 8.27 -23.77 0.53
C LYS A 367 9.42 -22.76 0.47
N GLU A 368 9.33 -21.84 -0.49
CA GLU A 368 10.23 -20.70 -0.62
C GLU A 368 9.66 -19.43 0.04
N PHE A 369 10.52 -18.67 0.73
CA PHE A 369 10.18 -17.41 1.38
C PHE A 369 10.83 -16.18 0.72
N ASP A 370 11.57 -16.34 -0.37
CA ASP A 370 12.22 -15.26 -1.11
C ASP A 370 11.25 -14.53 -2.06
N PHE A 371 10.25 -13.86 -1.48
CA PHE A 371 9.30 -13.03 -2.23
C PHE A 371 9.10 -11.66 -1.58
N LEU A 372 8.73 -10.66 -2.40
CA LEU A 372 8.71 -9.24 -1.98
C LEU A 372 7.88 -9.00 -0.71
N LYS A 373 6.68 -9.59 -0.62
CA LYS A 373 5.78 -9.40 0.54
C LYS A 373 6.38 -9.96 1.84
N GLN A 374 7.21 -11.01 1.78
CA GLN A 374 7.95 -11.50 2.95
C GLN A 374 8.93 -10.42 3.41
N HIS A 375 9.75 -9.91 2.50
CA HIS A 375 10.78 -8.90 2.79
C HIS A 375 10.21 -7.60 3.36
N LEU A 376 9.07 -7.12 2.84
CA LEU A 376 8.46 -5.85 3.29
C LEU A 376 8.21 -5.81 4.81
N THR A 377 8.09 -6.98 5.46
CA THR A 377 7.97 -7.12 6.92
C THR A 377 9.14 -6.47 7.67
N ALA A 378 10.33 -6.42 7.07
CA ALA A 378 11.52 -5.75 7.62
C ALA A 378 11.28 -4.27 7.91
N HIS A 379 10.39 -3.64 7.15
CA HIS A 379 10.07 -2.22 7.26
C HIS A 379 8.89 -1.93 8.19
N ALA A 380 8.14 -2.95 8.62
CA ALA A 380 6.94 -2.76 9.43
C ALA A 380 7.21 -2.10 10.80
N PRO A 381 8.28 -2.44 11.55
CA PRO A 381 8.58 -1.76 12.81
C PRO A 381 8.88 -0.26 12.65
N ASP A 382 9.61 0.11 11.59
CA ASP A 382 9.92 1.51 11.27
C ASP A 382 8.67 2.26 10.81
N ASP A 383 7.81 1.62 10.02
CA ASP A 383 6.53 2.20 9.61
C ASP A 383 5.60 2.43 10.79
N ILE A 384 5.63 1.54 11.79
CA ILE A 384 4.88 1.76 13.03
C ILE A 384 5.43 2.95 13.80
N LEU A 385 6.74 3.15 13.80
CA LEU A 385 7.37 4.31 14.43
C LEU A 385 7.03 5.62 13.69
N ASP A 386 7.03 5.58 12.36
CA ASP A 386 6.83 6.75 11.50
C ASP A 386 5.36 7.11 11.29
N PHE A 387 4.45 6.15 11.34
CA PHE A 387 3.04 6.34 10.97
C PHE A 387 2.05 5.91 12.07
N GLY A 388 2.54 5.33 13.16
CA GLY A 388 1.73 4.82 14.25
C GLY A 388 1.17 3.42 13.96
N ALA A 389 0.02 3.07 14.52
CA ALA A 389 -0.55 1.75 14.31
C ALA A 389 -1.01 1.52 12.86
N ALA A 390 -0.85 0.30 12.34
CA ALA A 390 -1.13 -0.04 10.94
C ALA A 390 -2.56 0.24 10.47
N HIS A 391 -3.54 0.29 11.38
CA HIS A 391 -4.91 0.69 11.05
C HIS A 391 -5.01 2.13 10.50
N ASN A 392 -4.00 2.97 10.71
CA ASN A 392 -3.94 4.32 10.18
C ASN A 392 -3.57 4.37 8.69
N TYR A 393 -2.83 3.37 8.20
CA TYR A 393 -2.22 3.39 6.85
C TYR A 393 -2.40 2.11 6.03
N SER A 394 -3.03 1.06 6.57
CA SER A 394 -3.40 -0.14 5.80
C SER A 394 -4.53 0.16 4.84
N THR A 395 -4.49 -0.41 3.64
CA THR A 395 -5.47 -0.22 2.57
C THR A 395 -6.86 -0.75 2.93
N ARG A 396 -6.98 -1.64 3.93
CA ARG A 396 -8.25 -2.33 4.27
C ARG A 396 -9.47 -1.42 4.42
N PRO A 397 -9.45 -0.32 5.20
CA PRO A 397 -10.63 0.54 5.31
C PRO A 397 -10.99 1.25 3.99
N ARG A 398 -10.04 1.34 3.07
CA ARG A 398 -10.15 2.09 1.81
C ARG A 398 -10.62 1.22 0.66
N GLU A 399 -10.59 -0.10 0.78
CA GLU A 399 -11.22 -0.98 -0.22
C GLU A 399 -12.72 -0.73 -0.38
N GLY A 400 -13.40 -0.30 0.69
CA GLY A 400 -14.79 0.13 0.63
C GLY A 400 -15.03 1.28 -0.35
N LEU A 401 -14.01 2.10 -0.65
CA LEU A 401 -14.12 3.14 -1.66
C LEU A 401 -14.39 2.56 -3.06
N HIS A 402 -13.86 1.38 -3.39
CA HIS A 402 -14.13 0.74 -4.67
C HIS A 402 -15.62 0.47 -4.88
N GLN A 403 -16.33 0.10 -3.81
CA GLN A 403 -17.79 -0.11 -3.87
C GLN A 403 -18.53 1.20 -4.16
N ILE A 404 -18.08 2.31 -3.57
CA ILE A 404 -18.62 3.65 -3.83
C ILE A 404 -18.41 4.03 -5.31
N PHE A 405 -17.22 3.80 -5.86
CA PHE A 405 -16.95 4.09 -7.28
C PHE A 405 -17.73 3.21 -8.24
N ALA A 406 -17.89 1.91 -7.93
CA ALA A 406 -18.75 1.02 -8.69
C ALA A 406 -20.21 1.52 -8.70
N ALA A 407 -20.71 2.01 -7.56
CA ALA A 407 -22.05 2.59 -7.47
C ALA A 407 -22.19 3.88 -8.29
N TYR A 408 -21.20 4.78 -8.28
CA TYR A 408 -21.21 5.98 -9.13
C TYR A 408 -21.14 5.65 -10.61
N TYR A 409 -20.27 4.71 -10.99
CA TYR A 409 -20.14 4.24 -12.37
C TYR A 409 -21.48 3.68 -12.88
N ALA A 410 -22.17 2.87 -12.08
CA ALA A 410 -23.47 2.31 -12.42
C ALA A 410 -24.59 3.34 -12.61
N ARG A 411 -24.41 4.58 -12.13
CA ARG A 411 -25.34 5.70 -12.34
C ARG A 411 -25.07 6.49 -13.62
N THR A 412 -23.99 6.19 -14.34
CA THR A 412 -23.70 6.83 -15.62
C THR A 412 -24.47 6.16 -16.76
N ASN A 413 -24.61 6.84 -17.89
CA ASN A 413 -25.15 6.24 -19.11
C ASN A 413 -24.11 5.41 -19.91
N PHE A 414 -22.94 5.13 -19.31
CA PHE A 414 -21.81 4.41 -19.90
C PHE A 414 -21.15 5.08 -21.12
N ARG A 415 -21.47 6.35 -21.41
CA ARG A 415 -20.76 7.21 -22.36
C ARG A 415 -20.09 8.34 -21.59
N ASP A 416 -18.90 8.78 -22.01
CA ASP A 416 -18.17 9.87 -21.34
C ASP A 416 -18.13 9.72 -19.80
N VAL A 417 -17.92 8.48 -19.35
CA VAL A 417 -18.12 8.07 -17.95
C VAL A 417 -17.26 8.91 -17.00
N GLU A 418 -16.05 9.25 -17.43
CA GLU A 418 -15.13 10.11 -16.66
C GLU A 418 -15.76 11.48 -16.36
N PHE A 419 -16.44 12.09 -17.35
CA PHE A 419 -17.12 13.37 -17.16
C PHE A 419 -18.33 13.24 -16.23
N GLN A 420 -19.17 12.22 -16.42
CA GLN A 420 -20.34 12.00 -15.58
C GLN A 420 -19.98 11.68 -14.13
N MET A 421 -18.98 10.83 -13.91
CA MET A 421 -18.47 10.55 -12.57
C MET A 421 -17.88 11.80 -11.93
N ARG A 422 -17.15 12.63 -12.69
CA ARG A 422 -16.65 13.92 -12.19
C ARG A 422 -17.80 14.82 -11.72
N VAL A 423 -18.88 14.94 -12.50
CA VAL A 423 -20.06 15.71 -12.11
C VAL A 423 -20.67 15.15 -10.83
N CYS A 424 -21.01 13.85 -10.78
CA CYS A 424 -21.62 13.22 -9.60
C CYS A 424 -20.77 13.37 -8.33
N LEU A 425 -19.45 13.20 -8.44
CA LEU A 425 -18.53 13.31 -7.32
C LEU A 425 -18.38 14.76 -6.86
N SER A 426 -18.40 15.73 -7.80
CA SER A 426 -18.37 17.15 -7.45
C SER A 426 -19.62 17.59 -6.69
N THR A 427 -20.80 17.09 -7.05
CA THR A 427 -22.07 17.42 -6.37
C THR A 427 -22.11 16.85 -4.95
N CYS A 428 -21.50 15.70 -4.68
CA CYS A 428 -21.39 15.12 -3.34
C CYS A 428 -20.29 15.77 -2.48
N GLN A 429 -19.26 16.38 -3.10
CA GLN A 429 -18.18 17.09 -2.41
C GLN A 429 -18.52 18.54 -2.03
N SER A 430 -19.67 19.07 -2.47
CA SER A 430 -20.14 20.46 -2.26
C SER A 430 -20.18 20.94 -0.80
N SER A 431 -19.91 20.08 0.18
CA SER A 431 -19.83 20.46 1.59
C SER A 431 -18.41 20.84 2.05
N ILE A 432 -17.37 20.63 1.24
CA ILE A 432 -15.97 21.00 1.58
C ILE A 432 -15.20 21.46 0.31
N TYR A 433 -15.78 22.40 -0.44
CA TYR A 433 -15.11 23.02 -1.60
C TYR A 433 -14.45 24.35 -1.18
N GLN A 434 -13.23 24.30 -0.62
CA GLN A 434 -12.35 25.47 -0.65
C GLN A 434 -10.85 25.21 -0.43
N ILE A 435 -10.34 24.01 -0.73
CA ILE A 435 -8.90 23.75 -0.60
C ILE A 435 -8.37 23.05 -1.88
N PHE A 436 -7.66 23.83 -2.70
CA PHE A 436 -6.68 23.45 -3.74
C PHE A 436 -7.09 23.03 -5.17
N VAL A 437 -8.11 23.64 -5.76
CA VAL A 437 -8.19 23.75 -7.25
C VAL A 437 -8.44 25.19 -7.66
N ASP A 438 -7.37 25.97 -7.78
CA ASP A 438 -7.43 27.26 -8.46
C ASP A 438 -7.35 27.01 -9.97
N GLN A 439 -8.52 26.88 -10.61
CA GLN A 439 -8.66 26.99 -12.06
C GLN A 439 -8.98 28.44 -12.43
N ARG A 440 -8.07 29.37 -12.12
CA ARG A 440 -8.16 30.75 -12.62
C ARG A 440 -6.82 31.24 -13.14
N ASP A 441 -6.47 30.77 -14.34
CA ASP A 441 -5.61 31.51 -15.25
C ASP A 441 -6.41 31.72 -16.55
N GLY A 442 -7.08 32.87 -16.64
CA GLY A 442 -7.85 33.36 -17.81
C GLY A 442 -8.68 34.60 -17.44
N PRO A 443 -8.70 35.68 -18.26
CA PRO A 443 -9.17 36.99 -17.81
C PRO A 443 -10.71 37.10 -17.77
N SER A 444 -11.21 37.61 -16.64
CA SER A 444 -12.46 38.37 -16.39
C SER A 444 -13.78 37.98 -17.08
N VAL A 445 -14.85 37.74 -16.29
CA VAL A 445 -16.12 38.52 -16.27
C VAL A 445 -16.82 38.34 -14.90
N ARG A 446 -17.49 39.42 -14.45
CA ARG A 446 -18.21 39.77 -13.19
C ARG A 446 -19.23 38.73 -12.66
N ARG A 447 -19.28 38.49 -11.34
CA ARG A 447 -20.21 39.03 -10.30
C ARG A 447 -21.71 38.87 -10.62
N ASP A 448 -22.40 38.00 -9.88
CA ASP A 448 -23.51 38.29 -8.94
C ASP A 448 -24.32 37.02 -8.62
N GLY A 449 -24.69 36.83 -7.35
CA GLY A 449 -25.57 35.73 -6.94
C GLY A 449 -25.38 35.29 -5.49
N TRP A 450 -25.94 36.06 -4.56
CA TRP A 450 -26.14 35.67 -3.18
C TRP A 450 -27.15 34.52 -3.10
N TYR A 451 -26.77 33.39 -2.50
CA TYR A 451 -27.74 32.43 -1.94
C TYR A 451 -27.21 31.87 -0.62
N THR A 452 -27.70 32.47 0.45
CA THR A 452 -27.83 31.86 1.78
C THR A 452 -28.76 30.65 1.68
N TYR A 453 -28.41 29.51 2.28
CA TYR A 453 -29.42 28.58 2.78
C TYR A 453 -28.96 27.87 4.06
N THR A 454 -29.74 28.16 5.10
CA THR A 454 -29.93 27.49 6.38
C THR A 454 -30.53 26.09 6.20
N GLY A 455 -30.12 25.13 7.02
CA GLY A 455 -30.70 23.79 7.13
C GLY A 455 -29.71 22.76 7.63
#